data_AF-A0A0F9DXZ6-F1
#
_entry.id   AF-A0A0F9DXZ6-F1
#
_cell.length_a   1.000
_cell.length_b   1.000
_cell.length_c   1.000
_cell.angle_alpha   90.00
_cell.angle_beta   90.00
_cell.angle_gamma   90.00
#
_symmetry.space_group_name_H-M   'P 1'
#
loop_
_entity.id
_entity.type
_entity.pdbx_description
1 polymer ?
#
loop_
_entity_poly.entity_id
_entity_poly.type
_entity_poly.pdbx_seq_one_letter_code
_entity_poly.pdbx_strand_id
1 'polypeptide(L)'
;KGLVIGDDDKAIVDSLVKELHEEDASQAVVNRMLGWYNKWEESLTGEMDALDKSQKAETEDLLREQWGSDYRANETLAAHFIQGLPKEKQAELMGARMSDNRTLANDPEIAQWMAKMSRELYGTQVFVPSGGNTALQNRDTRKKELESWMHTPKWNKEVEAEHLQILEQEQNEQERAQRQVA
;
A
#
# COMPACT_ATOMS: atom_id res chain seq x y z
N LYS A 1 9.61 -23.08 28.65
CA LYS A 1 8.96 -22.61 27.40
C LYS A 1 9.99 -21.74 26.70
N GLY A 2 10.44 -22.16 25.53
CA GLY A 2 11.59 -21.57 24.83
C GLY A 2 11.28 -20.16 24.36
N LEU A 3 12.25 -19.27 24.53
CA LEU A 3 12.23 -17.91 24.01
C LEU A 3 12.24 -18.01 22.47
N VAL A 4 11.20 -17.53 21.80
CA VAL A 4 11.22 -17.36 20.35
C VAL A 4 11.81 -15.98 20.12
N ILE A 5 13.08 -15.93 19.72
CA ILE A 5 13.74 -14.70 19.27
C ILE A 5 13.54 -14.68 17.75
N GLY A 6 12.97 -13.61 17.21
CA GLY A 6 12.95 -13.39 15.77
C GLY A 6 14.38 -13.27 15.24
N ASP A 7 14.64 -13.72 14.01
CA ASP A 7 16.00 -13.65 13.43
C ASP A 7 16.55 -12.21 13.40
N ASP A 8 15.68 -11.21 13.33
CA ASP A 8 16.01 -9.78 13.34
C ASP A 8 16.44 -9.25 14.73
N ASP A 9 15.93 -9.84 15.83
CA ASP A 9 16.22 -9.41 17.21
C ASP A 9 17.47 -10.07 17.79
N LYS A 10 17.99 -11.09 17.11
CA LYS A 10 19.10 -11.92 17.58
C LYS A 10 20.33 -11.08 17.93
N ALA A 11 20.64 -10.05 17.15
CA ALA A 11 21.79 -9.19 17.41
C ALA A 11 21.63 -8.35 18.70
N ILE A 12 20.42 -7.83 18.96
CA ILE A 12 20.12 -7.04 20.16
C ILE A 12 20.13 -7.95 21.39
N VAL A 13 19.51 -9.12 21.28
CA VAL A 13 19.45 -10.11 22.35
C VAL A 13 20.86 -10.64 22.68
N ASP A 14 21.66 -10.97 21.67
CA ASP A 14 23.04 -11.43 21.86
C ASP A 14 23.90 -10.35 22.53
N SER A 15 23.74 -9.08 22.14
CA SER A 15 24.39 -7.94 22.80
C SER A 15 23.97 -7.80 24.27
N LEU A 16 22.67 -7.87 24.55
CA LEU A 16 22.13 -7.76 25.91
C LEU A 16 22.61 -8.90 26.81
N VAL A 17 22.60 -10.14 26.31
CA VAL A 17 23.08 -11.30 27.06
C VAL A 17 24.57 -11.17 27.37
N LYS A 18 25.36 -10.65 26.42
CA LYS A 18 26.79 -10.41 26.63
C LYS A 18 27.04 -9.38 27.73
N GLU A 19 26.38 -8.22 27.68
CA GLU A 19 26.48 -7.18 28.73
C GLU A 19 26.08 -7.72 30.12
N LEU A 20 25.01 -8.52 30.18
CA LEU A 20 24.58 -9.13 31.44
C LEU A 20 25.58 -10.16 31.97
N HIS A 21 26.20 -10.95 31.09
CA HIS A 21 27.26 -11.89 31.48
C HIS A 21 28.54 -11.17 31.93
N GLU A 22 28.88 -10.01 31.37
CA GLU A 22 30.03 -9.20 31.79
C GLU A 22 29.86 -8.66 33.22
N GLU A 23 28.62 -8.47 33.68
CA GLU A 23 28.26 -8.08 35.05
C GLU A 23 28.00 -9.29 35.98
N ASP A 24 28.46 -10.49 35.60
CA ASP A 24 28.24 -11.75 36.34
C ASP A 24 26.76 -12.03 36.67
N ALA A 25 25.83 -11.54 35.83
CA ALA A 25 24.40 -11.77 36.06
C ALA A 25 24.07 -13.26 36.00
N SER A 26 23.36 -13.77 37.01
CA SER A 26 22.92 -15.17 37.01
C SER A 26 22.00 -15.47 35.82
N GLN A 27 21.99 -16.72 35.36
CA GLN A 27 21.09 -17.18 34.30
C GLN A 27 19.61 -16.88 34.59
N ALA A 28 19.21 -16.86 35.87
CA ALA A 28 17.86 -16.51 36.28
C ALA A 28 17.52 -15.03 35.99
N VAL A 29 18.48 -14.13 36.13
CA VAL A 29 18.34 -12.71 35.79
C VAL A 29 18.28 -12.54 34.28
N VAL A 30 19.17 -13.19 33.53
CA VAL A 30 19.16 -13.17 32.05
C VAL A 30 17.81 -13.61 31.50
N ASN A 31 17.29 -14.77 31.94
CA ASN A 31 15.99 -15.29 31.50
C ASN A 31 14.83 -14.35 31.84
N ARG A 32 14.88 -13.66 33.01
CA ARG A 32 13.88 -12.67 33.39
C ARG A 32 13.94 -11.44 32.48
N MET A 33 15.14 -10.97 32.15
CA MET A 33 15.35 -9.80 31.29
C MET A 33 14.85 -10.05 29.88
N LEU A 34 15.16 -11.22 29.32
CA LEU A 34 14.64 -11.68 28.03
C LEU A 34 13.11 -11.77 28.02
N GLY A 35 12.52 -12.30 29.10
CA GLY A 35 11.06 -12.33 29.25
C GLY A 35 10.41 -10.95 29.41
N TRP A 36 11.14 -9.94 29.89
CA TRP A 36 10.68 -8.55 29.88
C TRP A 36 10.81 -7.93 28.48
N TYR A 37 11.92 -8.18 27.78
CA TYR A 37 12.19 -7.64 26.44
C TYR A 37 11.08 -8.03 25.47
N ASN A 38 10.74 -9.31 25.40
CA ASN A 38 9.67 -9.79 24.52
C ASN A 38 8.31 -9.13 24.84
N LYS A 39 7.99 -8.92 26.12
CA LYS A 39 6.75 -8.25 26.51
C LYS A 39 6.74 -6.77 26.15
N TRP A 40 7.90 -6.12 26.24
CA TRP A 40 8.07 -4.73 25.86
C TRP A 40 7.93 -4.57 24.33
N GLU A 41 8.52 -5.48 23.56
CA GLU A 41 8.38 -5.53 22.09
C GLU A 41 6.92 -5.77 21.66
N GLU A 42 6.24 -6.73 22.30
CA GLU A 42 4.80 -6.96 22.13
C GLU A 42 3.99 -5.69 22.45
N SER A 43 4.38 -4.94 23.50
CA SER A 43 3.75 -3.66 23.86
C SER A 43 3.94 -2.61 22.78
N LEU A 44 5.16 -2.46 22.26
CA LEU A 44 5.46 -1.49 21.19
C LEU A 44 4.65 -1.78 19.93
N THR A 45 4.56 -3.05 19.54
CA THR A 45 3.74 -3.46 18.39
C THR A 45 2.27 -3.12 18.62
N GLY A 46 1.75 -3.41 19.81
CA GLY A 46 0.38 -3.06 20.19
C GLY A 46 0.10 -1.56 20.23
N GLU A 47 1.06 -0.76 20.71
CA GLU A 47 0.99 0.70 20.73
C GLU A 47 1.00 1.28 19.31
N MET A 48 1.84 0.76 18.42
CA MET A 48 1.88 1.15 17.01
C MET A 48 0.58 0.81 16.29
N ASP A 49 0.02 -0.38 16.50
CA ASP A 49 -1.27 -0.78 15.94
C ASP A 49 -2.42 0.11 16.43
N ALA A 50 -2.40 0.50 17.71
CA ALA A 50 -3.38 1.41 18.28
C ALA A 50 -3.26 2.82 17.69
N LEU A 51 -2.02 3.30 17.53
CA LEU A 51 -1.72 4.58 16.89
C LEU A 51 -2.20 4.60 15.44
N ASP A 52 -1.89 3.56 14.65
CA ASP A 52 -2.27 3.46 13.25
C ASP A 52 -3.79 3.45 13.08
N LYS A 53 -4.52 2.75 13.97
CA LYS A 53 -6.00 2.76 13.97
C LYS A 53 -6.55 4.14 14.30
N SER A 54 -5.97 4.82 15.29
CA SER A 54 -6.39 6.18 15.67
C SER A 54 -6.17 7.18 14.55
N GLN A 55 -4.98 7.18 13.94
CA GLN A 55 -4.62 8.08 12.84
C GLN A 55 -5.44 7.81 11.59
N LYS A 56 -5.75 6.53 11.32
CA LYS A 56 -6.65 6.15 10.23
C LYS A 56 -8.04 6.73 10.44
N ALA A 57 -8.63 6.56 11.63
CA ALA A 57 -9.95 7.10 11.93
C ALA A 57 -10.00 8.63 11.79
N GLU A 58 -9.02 9.32 12.36
CA GLU A 58 -8.88 10.79 12.25
C GLU A 58 -8.81 11.24 10.78
N THR A 59 -8.04 10.53 9.96
CA THR A 59 -7.89 10.83 8.53
C THR A 59 -9.16 10.55 7.75
N GLU A 60 -9.84 9.44 8.02
CA GLU A 60 -11.13 9.15 7.39
C GLU A 60 -12.17 10.23 7.72
N ASP A 61 -12.23 10.68 8.98
CA ASP A 61 -13.15 11.72 9.41
C ASP A 61 -12.87 13.05 8.71
N LEU A 62 -11.60 13.48 8.68
CA LEU A 62 -11.17 14.69 7.96
C LEU A 62 -11.50 14.63 6.47
N LEU A 63 -11.21 13.50 5.82
CA LEU A 63 -11.47 13.33 4.39
C LEU A 63 -12.96 13.26 4.08
N ARG A 64 -13.79 12.68 4.97
CA ARG A 64 -15.26 12.68 4.83
C ARG A 64 -15.82 14.09 4.96
N GLU A 65 -15.31 14.89 5.89
CA GLU A 65 -15.70 16.29 6.03
C GLU A 65 -15.34 17.10 4.78
N GLN A 66 -14.13 16.91 4.25
CA GLN A 66 -13.63 17.67 3.10
C GLN A 66 -14.27 17.26 1.76
N TRP A 67 -14.43 15.96 1.51
CA TRP A 67 -14.94 15.45 0.23
C TRP A 67 -16.46 15.28 0.21
N GLY A 68 -17.11 15.18 1.36
CA GLY A 68 -18.56 15.00 1.45
C GLY A 68 -19.05 13.80 0.63
N SER A 69 -19.94 14.05 -0.34
CA SER A 69 -20.50 13.01 -1.22
C SER A 69 -19.46 12.25 -2.03
N ASP A 70 -18.33 12.90 -2.34
CA ASP A 70 -17.32 12.37 -3.24
C ASP A 70 -16.28 11.50 -2.51
N TYR A 71 -16.43 11.34 -1.19
CA TYR A 71 -15.47 10.62 -0.36
C TYR A 71 -15.15 9.23 -0.92
N ARG A 72 -16.17 8.44 -1.25
CA ARG A 72 -15.98 7.08 -1.77
C ARG A 72 -15.30 7.04 -3.15
N ALA A 73 -15.61 8.01 -4.01
CA ALA A 73 -14.97 8.11 -5.31
C ALA A 73 -13.48 8.47 -5.16
N ASN A 74 -13.16 9.40 -4.27
CA ASN A 74 -11.80 9.85 -4.00
C ASN A 74 -10.95 8.80 -3.28
N GLU A 75 -11.54 8.08 -2.33
CA GLU A 75 -10.94 6.91 -1.69
C GLU A 75 -10.57 5.84 -2.73
N THR A 76 -11.49 5.56 -3.67
CA THR A 76 -11.24 4.60 -4.76
C THR A 76 -10.12 5.08 -5.67
N LEU A 77 -10.09 6.37 -6.01
CA LEU A 77 -9.03 6.96 -6.83
C LEU A 77 -7.67 6.89 -6.14
N ALA A 78 -7.59 7.21 -4.85
CA ALA A 78 -6.36 7.09 -4.06
C ALA A 78 -5.86 5.65 -4.01
N ALA A 79 -6.74 4.68 -3.80
CA ALA A 79 -6.40 3.26 -3.84
C ALA A 79 -5.92 2.82 -5.23
N HIS A 80 -6.54 3.33 -6.29
CA HIS A 80 -6.17 3.03 -7.67
C HIS A 80 -4.76 3.55 -8.02
N PHE A 81 -4.36 4.70 -7.47
CA PHE A 81 -2.99 5.21 -7.61
C PHE A 81 -1.96 4.19 -7.10
N ILE A 82 -2.17 3.65 -5.90
CA ILE A 82 -1.27 2.64 -5.32
C ILE A 82 -1.26 1.37 -6.17
N GLN A 83 -2.42 0.91 -6.62
CA GLN A 83 -2.53 -0.28 -7.46
C GLN A 83 -1.82 -0.16 -8.82
N GLY A 84 -1.67 1.06 -9.33
CA GLY A 84 -0.93 1.34 -10.57
C GLY A 84 0.59 1.28 -10.41
N LEU A 85 1.11 1.23 -9.17
CA LEU A 85 2.54 1.13 -8.92
C LEU A 85 3.06 -0.30 -9.11
N PRO A 86 4.37 -0.49 -9.40
CA PRO A 86 4.99 -1.81 -9.39
C PRO A 86 4.73 -2.55 -8.08
N LYS A 87 4.42 -3.85 -8.14
CA LYS A 87 4.00 -4.64 -6.96
C LYS A 87 4.99 -4.58 -5.81
N GLU A 88 6.28 -4.56 -6.12
CA GLU A 88 7.37 -4.46 -5.17
C GLU A 88 7.32 -3.13 -4.39
N LYS A 89 6.86 -2.06 -5.04
CA LYS A 89 6.73 -0.72 -4.44
C LYS A 89 5.42 -0.49 -3.72
N GLN A 90 4.38 -1.27 -4.01
CA GLN A 90 3.10 -1.18 -3.30
C GLN A 90 3.27 -1.47 -1.81
N ALA A 91 3.94 -2.58 -1.46
CA ALA A 91 4.17 -2.96 -0.08
C ALA A 91 5.08 -1.95 0.66
N GLU A 92 6.15 -1.50 0.00
CA GLU A 92 7.06 -0.49 0.56
C GLU A 92 6.34 0.82 0.87
N LEU A 93 5.49 1.32 -0.04
CA LEU A 93 4.74 2.57 0.16
C LEU A 93 3.64 2.43 1.21
N MET A 94 2.95 1.29 1.25
CA MET A 94 1.92 1.05 2.27
C MET A 94 2.50 0.88 3.67
N GLY A 95 3.73 0.38 3.78
CA GLY A 95 4.47 0.29 5.03
C GLY A 95 5.28 1.54 5.38
N ALA A 96 5.40 2.50 4.46
CA ALA A 96 6.18 3.71 4.68
C ALA A 96 5.55 4.58 5.77
N ARG A 97 6.40 5.11 6.64
CA ARG A 97 6.03 6.04 7.71
C ARG A 97 6.65 7.40 7.47
N MET A 98 5.88 8.43 7.80
CA MET A 98 6.33 9.82 7.82
C MET A 98 7.11 10.12 9.10
N SER A 99 7.71 11.32 9.17
CA SER A 99 8.51 11.76 10.32
C SER A 99 7.71 11.87 11.64
N ASP A 100 6.39 11.94 11.57
CA ASP A 100 5.46 11.96 12.70
C ASP A 100 4.94 10.55 13.08
N ASN A 101 5.57 9.50 12.54
CA ASN A 101 5.19 8.09 12.66
C ASN A 101 3.86 7.68 12.01
N ARG A 102 3.15 8.60 11.35
CA ARG A 102 1.94 8.27 10.60
C ARG A 102 2.31 7.46 9.35
N THR A 103 1.54 6.43 9.03
CA THR A 103 1.73 5.73 7.76
C THR A 103 1.35 6.65 6.61
N LEU A 104 2.02 6.49 5.46
CA LEU A 104 1.75 7.30 4.27
C LEU A 104 0.29 7.19 3.80
N ALA A 105 -0.33 6.03 4.02
CA ALA A 105 -1.74 5.80 3.74
C ALA A 105 -2.71 6.50 4.73
N ASN A 106 -2.25 6.77 5.95
CA ASN A 106 -3.01 7.47 6.98
C ASN A 106 -2.78 8.98 6.95
N ASP A 107 -2.10 9.54 5.96
CA ASP A 107 -1.94 10.98 5.84
C ASP A 107 -3.03 11.60 4.92
N PRO A 108 -3.82 12.58 5.39
CA PRO A 108 -4.90 13.17 4.61
C PRO A 108 -4.40 13.97 3.40
N GLU A 109 -3.23 14.60 3.47
CA GLU A 109 -2.69 15.38 2.35
C GLU A 109 -2.17 14.45 1.25
N ILE A 110 -1.50 13.36 1.64
CA ILE A 110 -1.06 12.32 0.72
C ILE A 110 -2.25 11.60 0.10
N ALA A 111 -3.31 11.27 0.86
CA ALA A 111 -4.52 10.68 0.31
C ALA A 111 -5.18 11.57 -0.75
N GLN A 112 -5.21 12.88 -0.53
CA GLN A 112 -5.68 13.87 -1.51
C GLN A 112 -4.79 13.95 -2.73
N TRP A 113 -3.48 13.98 -2.53
CA TRP A 113 -2.52 13.99 -3.61
C TRP A 113 -2.65 12.72 -4.47
N MET A 114 -2.76 11.54 -3.88
CA MET A 114 -2.96 10.28 -4.59
C MET A 114 -4.27 10.28 -5.39
N ALA A 115 -5.37 10.75 -4.80
CA ALA A 115 -6.65 10.87 -5.51
C ALA A 115 -6.54 11.81 -6.72
N LYS A 116 -5.84 12.95 -6.57
CA LYS A 116 -5.58 13.90 -7.67
C LYS A 116 -4.72 13.27 -8.77
N MET A 117 -3.60 12.64 -8.41
CA MET A 117 -2.72 11.97 -9.37
C MET A 117 -3.44 10.84 -10.11
N SER A 118 -4.27 10.08 -9.43
CA SER A 118 -5.09 9.05 -10.06
C SER A 118 -6.02 9.62 -11.13
N ARG A 119 -6.68 10.76 -10.86
CA ARG A 119 -7.51 11.44 -11.87
C ARG A 119 -6.69 11.95 -13.04
N GLU A 120 -5.49 12.49 -12.80
CA GLU A 120 -4.61 12.99 -13.86
C GLU A 120 -4.06 11.86 -14.74
N LEU A 121 -3.74 10.70 -14.16
CA LEU A 121 -3.16 9.56 -14.86
C LEU A 121 -4.20 8.68 -15.54
N TYR A 122 -5.34 8.44 -14.89
CA TYR A 122 -6.32 7.43 -15.30
C TYR A 122 -7.70 8.03 -15.64
N GLY A 123 -7.90 9.33 -15.47
CA GLY A 123 -9.17 10.00 -15.67
C GLY A 123 -10.17 9.83 -14.52
N THR A 124 -11.37 10.39 -14.68
CA THR A 124 -12.45 10.30 -13.67
C THR A 124 -13.30 9.03 -13.79
N GLN A 125 -13.01 8.14 -14.74
CA GLN A 125 -13.71 6.87 -14.82
C GLN A 125 -13.25 5.97 -13.69
N VAL A 126 -14.01 6.03 -12.61
CA VAL A 126 -13.90 5.11 -11.47
C VAL A 126 -14.29 3.73 -12.00
N PHE A 127 -13.30 2.96 -12.45
CA PHE A 127 -13.46 1.53 -12.68
C PHE A 127 -13.69 0.88 -11.32
N VAL A 128 -14.96 0.70 -10.96
CA VAL A 128 -15.37 -0.02 -9.76
C VAL A 128 -14.90 -1.47 -9.93
N PRO A 129 -13.97 -1.99 -9.10
CA PRO A 129 -13.58 -3.39 -9.17
C PRO A 129 -14.71 -4.22 -8.58
N SER A 130 -15.61 -4.73 -9.42
CA SER A 130 -16.47 -5.85 -9.02
C SER A 130 -15.62 -7.12 -8.99
N GLY A 131 -14.92 -7.32 -7.87
CA GLY A 131 -14.29 -8.58 -7.52
C GLY A 131 -12.94 -8.81 -8.20
N GLY A 132 -11.88 -8.49 -7.45
CA GLY A 132 -10.60 -9.20 -7.51
C GLY A 132 -9.97 -9.32 -8.89
N ASN A 133 -9.49 -8.21 -9.44
CA ASN A 133 -8.34 -8.20 -10.36
C ASN A 133 -7.75 -6.78 -10.34
N THR A 134 -6.42 -6.71 -10.26
CA THR A 134 -5.65 -5.45 -10.20
C THR A 134 -5.83 -4.63 -11.49
N ALA A 135 -5.73 -3.30 -11.43
CA ALA A 135 -5.93 -2.39 -12.58
C ALA A 135 -5.17 -2.77 -13.87
N LEU A 136 -3.96 -3.34 -13.77
CA LEU A 136 -3.21 -3.89 -14.90
C LEU A 136 -3.83 -5.18 -15.47
N GLN A 137 -4.30 -6.08 -14.60
CA GLN A 137 -5.09 -7.24 -15.03
C GLN A 137 -6.44 -6.81 -15.60
N ASN A 138 -7.03 -5.71 -15.11
CA ASN A 138 -8.27 -5.16 -15.64
C ASN A 138 -8.07 -4.49 -16.99
N ARG A 139 -6.93 -3.87 -17.29
CA ARG A 139 -6.65 -3.35 -18.65
C ARG A 139 -6.59 -4.47 -19.67
N ASP A 140 -5.79 -5.51 -19.42
CA ASP A 140 -5.68 -6.64 -20.36
C ASP A 140 -6.98 -7.46 -20.44
N THR A 141 -7.70 -7.59 -19.32
CA THR A 141 -9.02 -8.24 -19.29
C THR A 141 -10.07 -7.40 -20.00
N ARG A 142 -10.06 -6.08 -19.80
CA ARG A 142 -10.96 -5.14 -20.48
C ARG A 142 -10.66 -5.10 -21.96
N LYS A 143 -9.39 -5.04 -22.37
CA LYS A 143 -8.96 -5.18 -23.76
C LYS A 143 -9.50 -6.46 -24.37
N LYS A 144 -9.33 -7.61 -23.72
CA LYS A 144 -9.91 -8.89 -24.17
C LYS A 144 -11.43 -8.89 -24.23
N GLU A 145 -12.10 -8.23 -23.28
CA GLU A 145 -13.55 -8.06 -23.27
C GLU A 145 -14.03 -7.21 -24.45
N LEU A 146 -13.35 -6.08 -24.72
CA LEU A 146 -13.63 -5.23 -25.88
C LEU A 146 -13.34 -5.97 -27.19
N GLU A 147 -12.22 -6.68 -27.27
CA GLU A 147 -11.86 -7.55 -28.40
C GLU A 147 -12.92 -8.64 -28.62
N SER A 148 -13.52 -9.18 -27.56
CA SER A 148 -14.62 -10.16 -27.67
C SER A 148 -15.91 -9.57 -28.27
N TRP A 149 -16.08 -8.25 -28.18
CA TRP A 149 -17.20 -7.55 -28.78
C TRP A 149 -16.91 -7.12 -30.22
N MET A 150 -15.67 -7.23 -30.70
CA MET A 150 -15.34 -6.91 -32.09
C MET A 150 -16.20 -7.73 -33.04
N HIS A 151 -16.73 -7.06 -34.08
CA HIS A 151 -17.66 -7.65 -35.05
C HIS A 151 -19.02 -8.08 -34.47
N THR A 152 -19.34 -7.71 -33.24
CA THR A 152 -20.68 -7.88 -32.65
C THR A 152 -21.45 -6.55 -32.70
N PRO A 153 -22.79 -6.57 -32.58
CA PRO A 153 -23.59 -5.34 -32.47
C PRO A 153 -23.27 -4.47 -31.24
N LYS A 154 -22.56 -5.02 -30.24
CA LYS A 154 -22.07 -4.27 -29.08
C LYS A 154 -20.88 -3.36 -29.43
N TRP A 155 -20.20 -3.62 -30.55
CA TRP A 155 -19.12 -2.77 -31.04
C TRP A 155 -19.69 -1.48 -31.64
N ASN A 156 -19.59 -0.39 -30.88
CA ASN A 156 -20.00 0.95 -31.29
C ASN A 156 -18.81 1.92 -31.25
N LYS A 157 -19.02 3.17 -31.67
CA LYS A 157 -17.97 4.20 -31.70
C LYS A 157 -17.35 4.49 -30.33
N GLU A 158 -18.10 4.31 -29.26
CA GLU A 158 -17.63 4.56 -27.88
C GLU A 158 -16.70 3.43 -27.42
N VAL A 159 -17.10 2.18 -27.71
CA VAL A 159 -16.31 0.97 -27.46
C VAL A 159 -15.02 0.96 -28.28
N GLU A 160 -15.08 1.41 -29.53
CA GLU A 160 -13.91 1.56 -30.39
C GLU A 160 -12.95 2.64 -29.86
N ALA A 161 -13.47 3.78 -29.40
CA ALA A 161 -12.67 4.84 -28.80
C ALA A 161 -11.97 4.38 -27.51
N GLU A 162 -12.68 3.62 -26.66
CA GLU A 162 -12.12 3.02 -25.44
C GLU A 162 -10.98 2.05 -25.77
N HIS A 163 -11.16 1.19 -26.79
CA HIS A 163 -10.12 0.26 -27.23
C HIS A 163 -8.88 1.00 -27.77
N LEU A 164 -9.05 2.06 -28.55
CA LEU A 164 -7.95 2.89 -29.05
C LEU A 164 -7.18 3.58 -27.93
N GLN A 165 -7.88 4.09 -26.92
CA GLN A 165 -7.25 4.72 -25.75
C GLN A 165 -6.36 3.74 -24.98
N ILE A 166 -6.81 2.49 -24.83
CA ILE A 166 -6.02 1.43 -24.18
C ILE A 166 -4.75 1.13 -24.99
N LEU A 167 -4.83 1.05 -26.32
CA LEU A 167 -3.67 0.81 -27.18
C LEU A 167 -2.66 1.97 -27.14
N GLU A 168 -3.14 3.21 -27.12
CA GLU A 168 -2.28 4.40 -27.02
C GLU A 168 -1.53 4.44 -25.69
N GLN A 169 -2.18 4.04 -24.60
CA GLN A 169 -1.53 3.90 -23.29
C GLN A 169 -0.42 2.85 -23.31
N GLU A 170 -0.67 1.67 -23.89
CA GLU A 170 0.34 0.62 -24.05
C GLU A 170 1.57 1.11 -24.84
N GLN A 171 1.33 1.85 -25.93
CA GLN A 171 2.41 2.40 -26.75
C GLN A 171 3.24 3.42 -25.95
N ASN A 172 2.59 4.33 -25.25
CA ASN A 172 3.26 5.34 -24.41
C ASN A 172 4.08 4.71 -23.28
N GLU A 173 3.59 3.62 -22.67
CA GLU A 173 4.33 2.85 -21.66
C GLU A 173 5.57 2.18 -22.27
N GLN A 174 5.44 1.56 -23.45
CA GLN A 174 6.56 0.94 -24.15
C GLN A 174 7.63 1.98 -24.53
N GLU A 175 7.22 3.16 -25.00
CA GLU A 175 8.14 4.25 -25.30
C GLU A 175 8.85 4.77 -24.06
N ARG A 176 8.16 4.87 -22.91
CA ARG A 176 8.77 5.25 -21.63
C ARG A 176 9.77 4.20 -21.14
N ALA A 177 9.42 2.92 -21.24
CA ALA A 177 10.30 1.81 -20.87
C ALA A 177 11.55 1.78 -21.77
N GLN A 178 11.40 2.00 -23.08
CA GLN A 178 12.53 2.09 -24.01
C GLN A 178 13.44 3.29 -23.74
N ARG A 179 12.88 4.45 -23.33
CA ARG A 179 13.65 5.65 -22.96
C ARG A 179 14.40 5.52 -21.64
N GLN A 180 13.98 4.64 -20.74
CA GLN A 180 14.69 4.40 -19.46
C GLN A 180 15.84 3.39 -19.58
N VAL A 181 15.89 2.64 -20.69
CA VAL A 181 16.91 1.60 -20.95
C VAL A 181 18.00 2.09 -21.91
N ALA A 182 17.80 3.24 -22.56
CA ALA A 182 18.76 3.92 -23.44
C ALA A 182 19.54 5.01 -22.69
#